data_AF-A0A6J4FZH3-F1
#
_entry.id   AF-A0A6J4FZH3-F1
#
_cell.length_a   1.000
_cell.length_b   1.000
_cell.length_c   1.000
_cell.angle_alpha   90.00
_cell.angle_beta   90.00
_cell.angle_gamma   90.00
#
_symmetry.space_group_name_H-M   'P 1'
#
loop_
_entity.id
_entity.type
_entity.pdbx_description
1 polymer ?
#
loop_
_entity_poly.entity_id
_entity_poly.type
_entity_poly.pdbx_seq_one_letter_code
_entity_poly.pdbx_strand_id
1 'polypeptide(L)'
;MLSLEDCIAFSGLTREQLDAVACHEHLPLIVVAEWAETALDCEGGCTLVEAILVEEVRGASRRHPDRLQDWDRGLAEFRRVHAH
;
A
#
# COMPACT_ATOMS: atom_id res chain seq x y z
N MET A 1 0.57 24.38 0.95
CA MET A 1 1.50 23.23 1.02
C MET A 1 0.66 22.04 1.48
N LEU A 2 0.67 20.94 0.73
CA LEU A 2 -0.08 19.74 1.11
C LEU A 2 0.57 19.07 2.33
N SER A 3 -0.25 18.53 3.22
CA SER A 3 0.20 17.70 4.33
C SER A 3 0.34 16.24 3.90
N LEU A 4 0.97 15.41 4.75
CA LEU A 4 1.01 13.97 4.53
C LEU A 4 -0.39 13.35 4.48
N GLU A 5 -1.32 13.82 5.32
CA GLU A 5 -2.71 13.31 5.28
C GLU A 5 -3.39 13.66 3.96
N ASP A 6 -3.12 14.83 3.39
CA ASP A 6 -3.65 15.20 2.07
C ASP A 6 -3.10 14.25 1.00
N CYS A 7 -1.79 13.98 0.96
CA CYS A 7 -1.20 13.06 -0.02
C CYS A 7 -1.74 11.62 0.13
N ILE A 8 -1.97 11.15 1.37
CA ILE A 8 -2.57 9.83 1.59
C ILE A 8 -4.01 9.81 1.07
N ALA A 9 -4.80 10.85 1.33
CA ALA A 9 -6.17 10.97 0.83
C ALA A 9 -6.24 10.98 -0.72
N PHE A 10 -5.22 11.52 -1.40
CA PHE A 10 -5.14 11.53 -2.87
C PHE A 10 -4.52 10.27 -3.48
N SER A 11 -3.81 9.44 -2.70
CA SER A 11 -3.03 8.30 -3.22
C SER A 11 -3.83 7.16 -3.83
N GLY A 12 -5.14 7.09 -3.56
CA GLY A 12 -5.99 5.95 -3.93
C GLY A 12 -5.78 4.69 -3.07
N LEU A 13 -4.88 4.74 -2.08
CA LEU A 13 -4.61 3.65 -1.14
C LEU A 13 -4.90 4.07 0.30
N THR A 14 -5.22 3.09 1.15
CA THR A 14 -5.33 3.31 2.59
C THR A 14 -3.95 3.50 3.22
N ARG A 15 -3.91 4.05 4.43
CA ARG A 15 -2.65 4.21 5.18
C ARG A 15 -1.94 2.88 5.41
N GLU A 16 -2.68 1.81 5.70
CA GLU A 16 -2.13 0.48 5.92
C GLU A 16 -1.51 -0.10 4.64
N GLN A 17 -2.15 0.11 3.49
CA GLN A 17 -1.64 -0.32 2.18
C GLN A 17 -0.36 0.46 1.83
N LEU A 18 -0.37 1.78 2.03
CA LEU A 18 0.82 2.62 1.82
C LEU A 18 1.98 2.26 2.76
N ASP A 19 1.69 1.95 4.03
CA ASP A 19 2.72 1.54 4.99
C ASP A 19 3.38 0.22 4.59
N ALA A 20 2.61 -0.75 4.09
CA ALA A 20 3.15 -1.99 3.55
C ALA A 20 4.06 -1.73 2.33
N VAL A 21 3.61 -0.91 1.37
CA VAL A 21 4.43 -0.56 0.19
C VAL A 21 5.70 0.20 0.60
N ALA A 22 5.59 1.17 1.52
CA ALA A 22 6.74 1.90 2.05
C ALA A 22 7.75 0.97 2.75
N CYS A 23 7.26 -0.05 3.45
CA CYS A 23 8.12 -1.07 4.06
C CYS A 23 8.87 -1.89 3.00
N HIS A 24 8.18 -2.34 1.96
CA HIS A 24 8.76 -3.14 0.87
C HIS A 24 9.80 -2.36 0.06
N GLU A 25 9.46 -1.13 -0.36
CA GLU A 25 10.31 -0.31 -1.22
C GLU A 25 11.40 0.46 -0.44
N HIS A 26 11.35 0.42 0.89
CA HIS A 26 12.22 1.21 1.78
C HIS A 26 12.17 2.72 1.49
N LEU A 27 10.96 3.22 1.20
CA LEU A 27 10.73 4.62 0.86
C LEU A 27 9.92 5.35 1.95
N PRO A 28 10.10 6.68 2.11
CA PRO A 28 9.25 7.47 2.97
C PRO A 28 7.79 7.41 2.53
N LEU A 29 6.85 7.39 3.49
CA LEU A 29 5.41 7.27 3.21
C LEU A 29 4.88 8.35 2.25
N ILE A 30 5.40 9.58 2.32
CA ILE A 30 5.01 10.68 1.43
C ILE A 30 5.37 10.38 -0.04
N VAL A 31 6.49 9.71 -0.29
CA VAL A 31 6.95 9.35 -1.64
C VAL A 31 6.07 8.24 -2.21
N VAL A 32 5.72 7.27 -1.36
CA VAL A 32 4.82 6.17 -1.76
C VAL A 32 3.41 6.67 -2.01
N ALA A 33 2.90 7.60 -1.20
CA ALA A 33 1.58 8.19 -1.39
C ALA A 33 1.46 8.92 -2.73
N GLU A 34 2.46 9.71 -3.10
CA GLU A 34 2.52 10.37 -4.41
C GLU A 34 2.68 9.36 -5.56
N TRP A 35 3.54 8.35 -5.39
CA TRP A 35 3.70 7.30 -6.40
C TRP A 35 2.39 6.55 -6.66
N ALA A 36 1.67 6.17 -5.60
CA ALA A 36 0.46 5.37 -5.69
C ALA A 36 -0.65 6.04 -6.51
N GLU A 37 -0.78 7.37 -6.43
CA GLU A 37 -1.76 8.15 -7.21
C GLU A 37 -1.61 7.87 -8.71
N THR A 38 -0.38 7.92 -9.22
CA THR A 38 -0.10 7.62 -10.63
C THR A 38 -0.02 6.13 -10.93
N ALA A 39 0.45 5.32 -9.98
CA ALA A 39 0.71 3.90 -10.20
C ALA A 39 -0.59 3.13 -10.45
N LEU A 40 -1.67 3.45 -9.73
CA LEU A 40 -2.95 2.75 -9.87
C LEU A 40 -3.60 2.92 -11.25
N ASP A 41 -3.35 4.06 -11.90
CA ASP A 41 -3.85 4.35 -13.26
C ASP A 41 -2.97 3.76 -14.38
N CYS A 42 -1.77 3.28 -14.05
CA CYS A 42 -0.88 2.64 -15.02
C CYS A 42 -1.34 1.22 -15.35
N GLU A 43 -1.10 0.78 -16.59
CA GLU A 43 -1.33 -0.61 -17.00
C GLU A 43 -0.54 -1.57 -16.09
N GLY A 44 -1.25 -2.50 -15.43
CA GLY A 44 -0.66 -3.45 -14.48
C GLY A 44 -0.33 -2.88 -13.09
N GLY A 45 -0.60 -1.59 -12.85
CA GLY A 45 -0.33 -0.91 -11.58
C GLY A 45 -0.99 -1.56 -10.37
N CYS A 46 -2.29 -1.87 -10.49
CA CYS A 46 -3.02 -2.58 -9.43
C CYS A 46 -2.42 -3.96 -9.15
N THR A 47 -1.97 -4.68 -10.18
CA THR A 47 -1.29 -5.99 -10.03
C THR A 47 0.05 -5.86 -9.31
N LEU A 48 0.82 -4.81 -9.61
CA LEU A 48 2.08 -4.52 -8.92
C LEU A 48 1.85 -4.23 -7.43
N VAL A 49 0.89 -3.34 -7.12
CA VAL A 49 0.55 -3.01 -5.73
C VAL A 49 0.07 -4.25 -4.99
N GLU A 50 -0.82 -5.06 -5.58
CA GLU A 50 -1.28 -6.30 -4.94
C GLU A 50 -0.11 -7.25 -4.65
N ALA A 51 0.82 -7.43 -5.59
CA ALA A 51 1.96 -8.31 -5.40
C ALA A 51 2.83 -7.88 -4.21
N ILE A 52 3.09 -6.57 -4.07
CA ILE A 52 3.82 -6.00 -2.93
C ILE A 52 3.07 -6.28 -1.62
N LEU A 53 1.77 -5.98 -1.57
CA LEU A 53 0.94 -6.22 -0.37
C LEU A 53 0.94 -7.70 0.02
N VAL A 54 0.85 -8.62 -0.95
CA VAL A 54 0.89 -10.06 -0.69
C VAL A 54 2.24 -10.49 -0.11
N GLU A 55 3.35 -9.98 -0.64
CA GLU A 55 4.69 -10.29 -0.14
C GLU A 55 4.87 -9.82 1.31
N GLU A 56 4.46 -8.59 1.60
CA GLU A 56 4.58 -8.03 2.94
C GLU A 56 3.67 -8.74 3.96
N VAL A 57 2.42 -9.06 3.61
CA VAL A 57 1.54 -9.84 4.50
C VAL A 57 2.13 -11.23 4.79
N ARG A 58 2.67 -11.92 3.78
CA ARG A 58 3.32 -13.23 3.98
C ARG A 58 4.54 -13.15 4.90
N GLY A 59 5.32 -12.08 4.81
CA GLY A 59 6.51 -11.86 5.63
C GLY A 59 6.24 -11.27 7.02
N ALA A 60 5.10 -10.61 7.21
CA ALA A 60 4.82 -9.80 8.39
C ALA A 60 4.82 -10.59 9.69
N SER A 61 4.29 -11.82 9.71
CA SER A 61 4.30 -12.66 10.92
C SER A 61 5.69 -12.85 11.54
N ARG A 62 6.75 -12.79 10.71
CA ARG A 62 8.15 -12.94 11.14
C ARG A 62 8.86 -11.61 11.33
N ARG A 63 8.62 -10.63 10.45
CA ARG A 63 9.37 -9.36 10.41
C ARG A 63 8.66 -8.20 11.13
N HIS A 64 7.33 -8.16 11.05
CA HIS A 64 6.46 -7.06 11.48
C HIS A 64 5.18 -7.59 12.13
N PRO A 65 5.28 -8.40 13.21
CA PRO A 65 4.11 -9.06 13.80
C PRO A 65 3.06 -8.07 14.32
N ASP A 66 3.49 -6.88 14.71
CA ASP A 66 2.65 -5.75 15.12
C ASP A 66 1.82 -5.14 13.98
N ARG A 67 2.26 -5.30 12.72
CA ARG A 67 1.59 -4.75 11.53
C ARG A 67 0.75 -5.76 10.76
N LEU A 68 0.93 -7.06 11.04
CA LEU A 68 0.31 -8.15 10.30
C LEU A 68 -1.20 -7.97 10.14
N GLN A 69 -1.91 -7.63 11.22
CA GLN A 69 -3.37 -7.48 11.18
C GLN A 69 -3.81 -6.31 10.29
N ASP A 70 -3.08 -5.19 10.34
CA ASP A 70 -3.39 -4.00 9.55
C ASP A 70 -3.09 -4.22 8.07
N TRP A 71 -1.97 -4.85 7.74
CA TRP A 71 -1.62 -5.18 6.36
C TRP A 71 -2.52 -6.25 5.75
N ASP A 72 -2.93 -7.27 6.53
CA ASP A 72 -3.87 -8.29 6.07
C ASP A 72 -5.25 -7.67 5.77
N ARG A 73 -5.74 -6.78 6.65
CA ARG A 73 -6.95 -5.98 6.41
C ARG A 73 -6.80 -5.13 5.15
N GLY A 74 -5.67 -4.43 5.00
CA GLY A 74 -5.38 -3.58 3.85
C GLY A 74 -5.37 -4.35 2.53
N LEU A 75 -4.76 -5.53 2.49
CA LEU A 75 -4.76 -6.41 1.31
C LEU A 75 -6.16 -6.92 0.97
N ALA A 76 -6.94 -7.34 1.97
CA ALA A 76 -8.31 -7.80 1.76
C ALA A 76 -9.19 -6.67 1.18
N GLU A 77 -9.04 -5.44 1.69
CA GLU A 77 -9.72 -4.26 1.16
C GLU A 77 -9.28 -3.94 -0.27
N PHE A 78 -7.97 -3.95 -0.54
CA PHE A 78 -7.42 -3.67 -1.87
C PHE A 78 -8.03 -4.59 -2.93
N ARG A 79 -8.05 -5.90 -2.65
CA ARG A 79 -8.67 -6.90 -3.53
C ARG A 79 -10.15 -6.66 -3.75
N ARG A 80 -10.89 -6.24 -2.72
CA ARG A 80 -12.32 -5.97 -2.85
C ARG A 80 -12.59 -4.79 -3.78
N VAL A 81 -11.73 -3.76 -3.74
CA VAL A 81 -11.89 -2.53 -4.53
C VAL A 81 -11.38 -2.69 -5.97
N HIS A 82 -10.28 -3.44 -6.15
CA HIS A 82 -9.57 -3.56 -7.43
C HIS A 82 -9.68 -4.94 -8.10
N ALA A 83 -10.59 -5.81 -7.64
CA ALA A 83 -10.89 -7.05 -8.35
C ALA A 83 -11.53 -6.75 -9.71
N HIS A 84 -10.79 -7.07 -10.78
CA HIS A 84 -11.30 -7.17 -12.16
C HIS A 84 -11.44 -8.64 -12.57
#